data_AF-A0A0V8IV89-F1
#
_entry.id   AF-A0A0V8IV89-F1
#
_cell.length_a   1.000
_cell.length_b   1.000
_cell.length_c   1.000
_cell.angle_alpha   90.00
_cell.angle_beta   90.00
_cell.angle_gamma   90.00
#
_symmetry.space_group_name_H-M   'P 1'
#
loop_
_entity.id
_entity.type
_entity.pdbx_description
1 polymer ?
#
loop_
_entity_poly.entity_id
_entity_poly.type
_entity_poly.pdbx_seq_one_letter_code
_entity_poly.pdbx_strand_id
1 'polypeptide(L)'
;MGKRLDGASLLVIGGTLLFLSVISTFFVFVSGFDWDPDDYSAAYWQAEIPKRQWTLAAGLAVPGLCALAAGLSMFALPRRPVRIIAGGLVAVLALGLFAVSWVLGFEAVDSARYWAVRQAGGFPR
;
A
#
# COMPACT_ATOMS: atom_id res chain seq x y z
N MET A 1 -12.13 -7.04 31.71
CA MET A 1 -11.83 -5.61 31.53
C MET A 1 -10.78 -5.46 30.42
N GLY A 2 -11.18 -5.05 29.22
CA GLY A 2 -10.23 -4.81 28.14
C GLY A 2 -9.39 -3.57 28.44
N LYS A 3 -8.06 -3.67 28.40
CA LYS A 3 -7.17 -2.50 28.49
C LYS A 3 -7.55 -1.55 27.36
N ARG A 4 -8.06 -0.36 27.68
CA ARG A 4 -8.28 0.70 26.68
C ARG A 4 -6.92 1.08 26.10
N LEU A 5 -6.76 0.99 24.78
CA LEU A 5 -5.59 1.50 24.09
C LEU A 5 -5.51 3.01 24.34
N ASP A 6 -4.39 3.47 24.90
CA ASP A 6 -4.17 4.88 25.12
C ASP A 6 -3.63 5.56 23.84
N GLY A 7 -3.69 6.89 23.79
CA GLY A 7 -3.24 7.63 22.61
C GLY A 7 -1.77 7.39 22.27
N ALA A 8 -0.92 7.14 23.28
CA ALA A 8 0.50 6.85 23.06
C ALA A 8 0.69 5.50 22.36
N SER A 9 -0.01 4.45 22.80
CA SER A 9 -0.01 3.13 22.17
C SER A 9 -0.46 3.21 20.72
N LEU A 10 -1.53 3.98 20.43
CA LEU A 10 -1.99 4.21 19.05
C LEU A 10 -0.93 4.89 18.18
N LEU A 11 -0.16 5.84 18.74
CA LEU A 11 0.93 6.49 18.00
C LEU A 11 2.08 5.50 17.72
N VAL A 12 2.43 4.64 18.67
CA VAL A 12 3.45 3.60 18.49
C VAL A 12 3.02 2.59 17.42
N ILE A 13 1.75 2.17 17.45
CA ILE A 13 1.16 1.33 16.40
C ILE A 13 1.24 2.05 15.04
N GLY A 14 0.84 3.33 14.99
CA GLY A 14 0.94 4.17 13.80
C GLY A 14 2.38 4.25 13.27
N GLY A 15 3.37 4.49 14.13
CA GLY A 15 4.78 4.51 13.74
C GLY A 15 5.28 3.17 13.21
N THR A 16 4.86 2.06 13.83
CA THR A 16 5.19 0.70 13.36
C THR A 16 4.57 0.43 11.99
N LEU A 17 3.30 0.79 11.81
CA LEU A 17 2.60 0.67 10.54
C LEU A 17 3.19 1.59 9.47
N LEU A 18 3.74 2.76 9.83
CA LEU A 18 4.42 3.64 8.89
C LEU A 18 5.68 2.97 8.32
N PHE A 19 6.47 2.31 9.17
CA PHE A 19 7.62 1.53 8.70
C PHE A 19 7.19 0.38 7.77
N LEU A 20 6.14 -0.36 8.17
CA LEU A 20 5.58 -1.41 7.31
C LEU A 20 4.99 -0.85 6.01
N SER A 21 4.48 0.39 6.01
CA SER A 21 3.96 1.05 4.82
C SER A 21 5.07 1.25 3.80
N VAL A 22 6.26 1.69 4.22
CA VAL A 22 7.42 1.83 3.33
C VAL A 22 7.78 0.49 2.68
N ILE A 23 7.84 -0.58 3.47
CA ILE A 23 8.10 -1.93 2.97
C ILE A 23 7.01 -2.37 1.97
N SER A 24 5.74 -2.14 2.30
CA SER A 24 4.63 -2.51 1.42
C SER A 24 4.65 -1.74 0.11
N THR A 25 4.95 -0.44 0.13
CA THR A 25 5.08 0.38 -1.07
C THR A 25 6.25 -0.08 -1.94
N PHE A 26 7.37 -0.52 -1.33
CA PHE A 26 8.47 -1.12 -2.07
C PHE A 26 8.04 -2.42 -2.80
N PHE A 27 7.25 -3.29 -2.17
CA PHE A 27 6.72 -4.47 -2.84
C PHE A 27 5.77 -4.13 -4.00
N VAL A 28 4.92 -3.12 -3.84
CA VAL A 28 4.06 -2.63 -4.94
C VAL A 28 4.93 -2.14 -6.10
N PHE A 29 5.95 -1.32 -5.81
CA PHE A 29 6.89 -0.81 -6.81
C PHE A 29 7.56 -1.94 -7.58
N VAL A 30 8.14 -2.93 -6.88
CA VAL A 30 8.81 -4.08 -7.51
C VAL A 30 7.82 -4.92 -8.33
N SER A 31 6.56 -5.05 -7.89
CA SER A 31 5.55 -5.81 -8.65
C SER A 31 5.19 -5.19 -10.00
N GLY A 32 5.49 -3.90 -10.21
CA GLY A 32 5.31 -3.21 -11.48
C GLY A 32 6.48 -3.37 -12.45
N PHE A 33 7.61 -3.95 -12.03
CA PHE A 33 8.74 -4.19 -12.93
C PHE A 33 8.55 -5.47 -13.73
N ASP A 34 8.31 -5.32 -15.02
CA ASP A 34 8.23 -6.40 -15.99
C ASP A 34 9.60 -6.60 -16.66
N TRP A 35 10.42 -7.50 -16.13
CA TRP A 35 11.68 -7.90 -16.76
C TRP A 35 11.40 -8.85 -17.93
N ASP A 36 11.84 -8.48 -19.13
CA ASP A 36 11.70 -9.26 -20.38
C ASP A 36 10.29 -9.87 -20.57
N PRO A 37 9.25 -9.01 -20.69
CA PRO A 37 7.87 -9.47 -20.64
C PRO A 37 7.45 -10.39 -21.80
N ASP A 38 8.20 -10.33 -22.89
CA ASP A 38 7.98 -11.14 -24.08
C ASP A 38 8.36 -12.63 -23.88
N ASP A 39 9.17 -12.95 -22.88
CA ASP A 39 9.60 -14.32 -22.56
C ASP A 39 8.53 -15.16 -21.83
N TYR A 40 7.45 -14.51 -21.39
CA TYR A 40 6.39 -15.15 -20.60
C TYR A 40 5.10 -15.36 -21.39
N SER A 41 4.45 -16.50 -21.16
CA SER A 41 3.18 -16.86 -21.81
C SER A 41 1.99 -16.01 -21.32
N ALA A 42 0.92 -15.95 -22.11
CA ALA A 42 -0.33 -15.30 -21.69
C ALA A 42 -0.90 -15.90 -20.38
N ALA A 43 -0.76 -17.20 -20.17
CA ALA A 43 -1.20 -17.89 -18.96
C ALA A 43 -0.43 -17.42 -17.70
N TYR A 44 0.87 -17.15 -17.85
CA TYR A 44 1.68 -16.56 -16.79
C TYR A 44 1.13 -15.18 -16.38
N TRP A 45 0.92 -14.30 -17.36
CA TRP A 45 0.40 -12.95 -17.12
C TRP A 45 -1.00 -12.95 -16.51
N GLN A 46 -1.87 -13.87 -16.94
CA GLN A 46 -3.19 -14.06 -16.34
C GLN A 46 -3.11 -14.46 -14.86
N ALA A 47 -2.16 -15.33 -14.50
CA ALA A 47 -1.93 -15.73 -13.12
C ALA A 47 -1.28 -14.61 -12.28
N GLU A 48 -0.62 -13.66 -12.91
CA GLU A 48 0.05 -12.54 -12.24
C GLU A 48 -0.90 -11.39 -11.87
N ILE A 49 -1.98 -11.19 -12.65
CA ILE A 49 -3.03 -10.20 -12.34
C ILE A 49 -3.54 -10.29 -10.89
N PRO A 50 -4.06 -11.45 -10.41
CA PRO A 50 -4.55 -11.54 -9.04
C PRO A 50 -3.44 -11.34 -7.99
N LYS A 51 -2.19 -11.72 -8.28
CA LYS A 51 -1.07 -11.48 -7.36
C LYS A 51 -0.79 -9.98 -7.20
N ARG A 52 -0.73 -9.25 -8.32
CA ARG A 52 -0.54 -7.78 -8.30
C ARG A 52 -1.71 -7.05 -7.65
N GLN A 53 -2.94 -7.56 -7.82
CA GLN A 53 -4.11 -7.03 -7.11
C GLN A 53 -3.98 -7.21 -5.59
N TRP A 54 -3.50 -8.36 -5.13
CA TRP A 54 -3.22 -8.58 -3.70
C TRP A 54 -2.08 -7.71 -3.19
N THR A 55 -1.02 -7.53 -3.97
CA THR A 55 0.09 -6.63 -3.61
C THR A 55 -0.38 -5.17 -3.52
N LEU A 56 -1.20 -4.70 -4.47
CA LEU A 56 -1.87 -3.39 -4.41
C LEU A 56 -2.74 -3.28 -3.16
N ALA A 57 -3.60 -4.28 -2.89
CA ALA A 57 -4.48 -4.27 -1.72
C ALA A 57 -3.68 -4.15 -0.41
N ALA A 58 -2.59 -4.90 -0.27
CA ALA A 58 -1.70 -4.79 0.89
C ALA A 58 -1.01 -3.42 0.95
N GLY A 59 -0.49 -2.94 -0.19
CA GLY A 59 0.18 -1.64 -0.30
C GLY A 59 -0.72 -0.43 -0.04
N LEU A 60 -2.03 -0.59 -0.12
CA LEU A 60 -3.02 0.41 0.28
C LEU A 60 -3.49 0.22 1.73
N ALA A 61 -3.73 -1.02 2.15
CA ALA A 61 -4.29 -1.32 3.45
C ALA A 61 -3.34 -0.90 4.59
N VAL A 62 -2.04 -1.19 4.46
CA VAL A 62 -1.05 -0.86 5.50
C VAL A 62 -0.94 0.64 5.75
N PRO A 63 -0.71 1.51 4.73
CA PRO A 63 -0.69 2.96 4.95
C PRO A 63 -2.06 3.53 5.33
N GLY A 64 -3.17 2.95 4.83
CA GLY A 64 -4.51 3.33 5.26
C GLY A 64 -4.72 3.11 6.76
N LEU A 65 -4.38 1.92 7.28
CA LEU A 65 -4.44 1.59 8.70
C LEU A 65 -3.47 2.44 9.53
N CYS A 66 -2.30 2.75 8.99
CA CYS A 66 -1.34 3.67 9.61
C CYS A 66 -1.95 5.06 9.82
N ALA A 67 -2.52 5.65 8.75
CA ALA A 67 -3.14 6.96 8.81
C ALA A 67 -4.33 6.99 9.80
N LEU A 68 -5.13 5.92 9.82
CA LEU A 68 -6.23 5.76 10.79
C LEU A 68 -5.71 5.68 12.23
N ALA A 69 -4.71 4.84 12.52
CA ALA A 69 -4.15 4.70 13.86
C ALA A 69 -3.55 6.04 14.36
N ALA A 70 -2.81 6.73 13.50
CA ALA A 70 -2.23 8.03 13.80
C ALA A 70 -3.32 9.10 14.02
N GLY A 71 -4.34 9.13 13.17
CA GLY A 71 -5.49 10.03 13.32
C GLY A 71 -6.24 9.80 14.64
N LEU A 72 -6.53 8.54 14.98
CA LEU A 72 -7.17 8.18 16.26
C LEU A 72 -6.31 8.60 17.47
N SER A 73 -4.99 8.48 17.36
CA SER A 73 -4.06 8.92 18.41
C SER A 73 -4.16 10.42 18.72
N MET A 74 -4.39 11.26 17.70
CA MET A 74 -4.50 12.71 17.86
C MET A 74 -5.71 13.09 18.75
N PHE A 75 -6.82 12.36 18.61
CA PHE A 75 -8.07 12.67 19.32
C PHE A 75 -8.21 11.94 20.67
N ALA A 76 -7.37 10.94 20.94
CA ALA A 76 -7.37 10.21 22.21
C ALA A 76 -7.07 11.13 23.41
N LEU A 77 -7.60 10.80 24.60
CA LEU A 77 -7.34 11.52 25.85
C LEU A 77 -6.21 10.84 26.65
N PRO A 78 -5.44 11.60 27.46
CA PRO A 78 -5.40 13.06 27.54
C PRO A 78 -4.75 13.67 26.29
N ARG A 79 -5.28 14.79 25.78
CA ARG A 79 -4.75 15.47 24.59
C ARG A 79 -3.43 16.15 24.91
N ARG A 80 -2.40 15.89 24.10
CA ARG A 80 -1.07 16.51 24.22
C ARG A 80 -0.67 17.10 22.86
N PRO A 81 -0.32 18.40 22.76
CA PRO A 81 0.02 19.03 21.48
C PRO A 81 1.11 18.28 20.71
N VAL A 82 2.15 17.81 21.39
CA VAL A 82 3.24 17.00 20.80
C VAL A 82 2.70 15.74 20.09
N ARG A 83 1.72 15.06 20.70
CA ARG A 83 1.12 13.85 20.11
C ARG A 83 0.26 14.19 18.90
N ILE A 84 -0.42 15.33 18.91
CA ILE A 84 -1.23 15.81 17.78
C ILE A 84 -0.32 16.10 16.58
N ILE A 85 0.80 16.80 16.80
CA ILE A 85 1.79 17.10 15.76
C ILE A 85 2.41 15.81 15.22
N ALA A 86 2.87 14.92 16.11
CA ALA A 86 3.48 13.65 15.70
C ALA A 86 2.48 12.75 14.95
N GLY A 87 1.24 12.62 15.43
CA GLY A 87 0.18 11.88 14.76
C GLY A 87 -0.17 12.49 13.40
N GLY A 88 -0.24 13.81 13.30
CA GLY A 88 -0.45 14.52 12.04
C GLY A 88 0.64 14.24 11.02
N LEU A 89 1.92 14.31 11.44
CA LEU A 89 3.06 13.99 10.57
C LEU A 89 3.00 12.53 10.08
N VAL A 90 2.77 11.58 10.98
CA VAL A 90 2.64 10.15 10.62
C VAL A 90 1.49 9.94 9.65
N ALA A 91 0.33 10.57 9.88
CA ALA A 91 -0.82 10.46 9.00
C ALA A 91 -0.54 11.01 7.60
N VAL A 92 0.09 12.19 7.50
CA VAL A 92 0.46 12.79 6.21
C VAL A 92 1.45 11.90 5.43
N LEU A 93 2.49 11.39 6.10
CA LEU A 93 3.44 10.49 5.46
C LEU A 93 2.77 9.19 4.98
N ALA A 94 1.89 8.61 5.81
CA ALA A 94 1.13 7.42 5.45
C ALA A 94 0.20 7.66 4.26
N LEU A 95 -0.49 8.80 4.20
CA LEU A 95 -1.32 9.17 3.05
C LEU A 95 -0.50 9.38 1.77
N GLY A 96 0.71 9.92 1.89
CA GLY A 96 1.66 9.99 0.78
C GLY A 96 2.01 8.60 0.24
N LEU A 97 2.37 7.67 1.11
CA LEU A 97 2.65 6.28 0.73
C LEU A 97 1.41 5.58 0.15
N PHE A 98 0.22 5.84 0.69
CA PHE A 98 -1.04 5.34 0.14
C PHE A 98 -1.23 5.80 -1.31
N ALA A 99 -1.05 7.09 -1.59
CA ALA A 99 -1.19 7.64 -2.92
C ALA A 99 -0.15 7.07 -3.90
N VAL A 100 1.10 6.90 -3.45
CA VAL A 100 2.15 6.26 -4.26
C VAL A 100 1.81 4.80 -4.57
N SER A 101 1.44 4.00 -3.56
CA SER A 101 1.02 2.61 -3.73
C SER A 101 -0.21 2.48 -4.65
N TRP A 102 -1.13 3.44 -4.59
CA TRP A 102 -2.28 3.50 -5.48
C TRP A 102 -1.85 3.60 -6.94
N VAL A 103 -1.08 4.63 -7.28
CA VAL A 103 -0.63 4.86 -8.66
C VAL A 103 0.17 3.67 -9.17
N LEU A 104 1.21 3.26 -8.44
CA LEU A 104 2.10 2.18 -8.86
C LEU A 104 1.39 0.83 -8.98
N GLY A 105 0.48 0.52 -8.05
CA GLY A 105 -0.18 -0.78 -8.06
C GLY A 105 -1.25 -0.90 -9.15
N PHE A 106 -1.92 0.20 -9.52
CA PHE A 106 -2.79 0.20 -10.69
C PHE A 106 -1.98 0.02 -11.99
N GLU A 107 -0.88 0.75 -12.14
CA GLU A 107 0.03 0.58 -13.28
C GLU A 107 0.55 -0.87 -13.39
N ALA A 108 0.93 -1.49 -12.26
CA ALA A 108 1.40 -2.87 -12.24
C ALA A 108 0.31 -3.87 -12.70
N VAL A 109 -0.93 -3.70 -12.23
CA VAL A 109 -2.07 -4.55 -12.63
C VAL A 109 -2.42 -4.36 -14.10
N ASP A 110 -2.45 -3.12 -14.57
CA ASP A 110 -2.78 -2.82 -15.97
C ASP A 110 -1.68 -3.31 -16.92
N SER A 111 -0.41 -3.25 -16.53
CA SER A 111 0.68 -3.85 -17.30
C SER A 111 0.51 -5.37 -17.43
N ALA A 112 0.19 -6.08 -16.33
CA ALA A 112 -0.05 -7.52 -16.41
C ALA A 112 -1.24 -7.88 -17.30
N ARG A 113 -2.31 -7.08 -17.27
CA ARG A 113 -3.46 -7.23 -18.18
C ARG A 113 -3.08 -6.99 -19.63
N TYR A 114 -2.29 -5.96 -19.90
CA TYR A 114 -1.80 -5.63 -21.23
C TYR A 114 -1.02 -6.82 -21.83
N TRP A 115 -0.06 -7.36 -21.07
CA TRP A 115 0.75 -8.50 -21.53
C TRP A 115 -0.05 -9.79 -21.68
N ALA A 116 -1.03 -10.03 -20.82
CA ALA A 116 -1.95 -11.18 -20.95
C ALA A 116 -2.71 -11.16 -22.29
N VAL A 117 -3.18 -10.00 -22.74
CA VAL A 117 -3.90 -9.85 -24.01
C VAL A 117 -2.95 -9.89 -25.20
N ARG A 118 -1.80 -9.21 -25.09
CA ARG A 118 -0.78 -9.16 -26.15
C ARG A 118 -0.22 -10.53 -26.48
N GLN A 119 0.15 -11.30 -25.48
CA GLN A 119 0.68 -12.66 -25.66
C GLN A 119 -0.37 -13.65 -26.17
N ALA A 120 -1.65 -13.39 -25.93
CA ALA A 120 -2.74 -14.20 -26.48
C ALA A 120 -3.04 -13.91 -27.97
N GLY A 121 -2.32 -12.97 -28.59
CA GLY A 121 -2.58 -12.53 -29.97
C GLY A 121 -3.82 -11.65 -30.13
N GLY A 122 -4.32 -11.07 -29.03
CA GLY A 122 -5.57 -10.31 -28.98
C GLY A 122 -5.47 -8.84 -29.42
N PHE A 123 -4.28 -8.32 -29.73
CA PHE A 123 -4.12 -6.97 -30.26
C PHE A 123 -4.07 -6.99 -31.80
N PRO A 124 -4.83 -6.11 -32.50
CA PRO A 124 -4.63 -5.92 -33.93
C PRO A 124 -3.19 -5.40 -34.15
N ARG A 125 -2.49 -6.02 -35.09
CA ARG A 125 -1.17 -5.57 -35.55
C ARG A 125 -1.24 -4.16 -36.14
#